data_AF-A0A0A2Z4E4-F1
#
_entry.id   AF-A0A0A2Z4E4-F1
#
_cell.length_a   1.000
_cell.length_b   1.000
_cell.length_c   1.000
_cell.angle_alpha   90.00
_cell.angle_beta   90.00
_cell.angle_gamma   90.00
#
_symmetry.space_group_name_H-M   'P 1'
#
loop_
_entity.id
_entity.type
_entity.pdbx_description
1 polymer ?
#
loop_
_entity_poly.entity_id
_entity_poly.type
_entity_poly.pdbx_seq_one_letter_code
_entity_poly.pdbx_strand_id
1 'polypeptide(L)' 'MLSCPKCEKKVNEELDFCPFCQTALHDEAAKRVYQQRLSQDIEHRQAMNKQNAKVQLIWFVIFVVVIGGLLWWKN' A
#
# COMPACT_ATOMS: atom_id res chain seq x y z
N MET A 1 -2.22 -16.92 19.88
CA MET A 1 -3.40 -17.53 19.22
C MET A 1 -3.55 -16.85 17.88
N LEU A 2 -3.40 -17.58 16.78
CA LEU A 2 -3.51 -17.03 15.43
C LEU A 2 -4.84 -17.43 14.77
N SER A 3 -5.33 -16.64 13.81
CA SER A 3 -6.41 -17.08 12.93
C SER A 3 -5.84 -17.80 11.72
N CYS A 4 -6.36 -18.99 11.44
CA CYS A 4 -5.99 -19.77 10.28
C CYS A 4 -6.25 -18.96 8.98
N PRO A 5 -5.27 -18.82 8.06
CA PRO A 5 -5.42 -18.01 6.84
C PRO A 5 -6.43 -18.58 5.83
N LYS A 6 -6.87 -19.83 6.01
CA LYS A 6 -7.80 -20.52 5.09
C LYS A 6 -9.22 -20.66 5.63
N CYS A 7 -9.37 -20.95 6.93
CA CYS A 7 -10.68 -21.22 7.53
C CYS A 7 -11.04 -20.25 8.68
N GLU A 8 -10.17 -19.27 8.95
CA GLU A 8 -10.35 -18.17 9.92
C GLU A 8 -10.55 -18.58 11.39
N LYS A 9 -10.64 -19.88 11.68
CA LYS A 9 -10.72 -20.42 13.04
C LYS A 9 -9.46 -20.07 13.84
N LYS A 10 -9.66 -19.77 15.14
CA LYS A 10 -8.57 -19.51 16.09
C LYS A 10 -7.85 -20.80 16.44
N VAL A 11 -6.53 -20.79 16.32
CA VAL A 11 -5.65 -21.93 16.59
C VAL A 11 -4.43 -21.48 17.40
N ASN A 12 -3.77 -22.42 18.08
CA ASN A 12 -2.52 -22.12 18.77
C ASN A 12 -1.41 -21.88 17.74
N GLU A 13 -0.53 -20.94 18.06
CA GLU A 13 0.55 -20.43 17.21
C GLU A 13 1.71 -21.39 17.07
N GLU A 14 1.80 -22.38 17.95
CA GLU A 14 2.84 -23.41 17.93
C GLU A 14 2.52 -24.59 17.00
N LEU A 15 1.34 -24.62 16.35
CA LEU A 15 0.98 -25.69 15.43
C LEU A 15 1.51 -25.39 14.03
N ASP A 16 2.13 -26.38 13.39
CA ASP A 16 2.55 -26.29 11.98
C ASP A 16 1.36 -26.35 11.01
N PHE A 17 0.27 -27.02 11.41
CA PHE A 17 -0.93 -27.22 10.59
C PHE A 17 -2.21 -26.92 11.36
N CYS A 18 -3.19 -26.33 10.67
CA CYS A 18 -4.51 -26.09 11.24
C CYS A 18 -5.25 -27.42 11.47
N PRO A 19 -5.72 -27.72 12.70
CA PRO A 19 -6.41 -28.97 13.00
C PRO A 19 -7.77 -29.11 12.31
N PHE A 20 -8.32 -28.00 11.79
CA PHE A 20 -9.65 -27.98 11.17
C PHE A 20 -9.62 -28.14 9.65
N CYS A 21 -8.61 -27.58 8.97
CA CYS A 21 -8.54 -27.55 7.51
C CYS A 21 -7.19 -27.98 6.94
N GLN A 22 -6.28 -28.45 7.80
CA GLN A 22 -4.96 -29.00 7.46
C GLN A 22 -4.06 -28.04 6.65
N THR A 23 -4.34 -26.74 6.68
CA THR A 23 -3.48 -25.74 6.04
C THR A 23 -2.24 -25.53 6.90
N ALA A 24 -1.08 -25.39 6.27
CA ALA A 24 0.14 -25.00 6.97
C ALA A 24 -0.02 -23.59 7.57
N LEU A 25 0.29 -23.45 8.86
CA LEU A 25 0.21 -22.19 9.61
C LEU A 25 1.54 -21.44 9.55
N HIS A 26 2.67 -22.18 9.61
CA HIS A 26 4.03 -21.69 9.42
C HIS A 26 4.53 -21.96 8.01
N ASP A 27 3.79 -21.51 7.01
CA ASP A 27 4.28 -21.60 5.64
C ASP A 27 5.23 -20.42 5.36
N GLU A 28 6.52 -20.64 5.62
CA GLU A 28 7.63 -19.77 5.19
C GLU A 28 7.50 -19.38 3.70
N ALA A 29 6.92 -20.24 2.85
CA ALA A 29 6.69 -19.92 1.44
C ALA A 29 5.58 -18.87 1.27
N ALA A 30 4.48 -18.96 2.02
CA ALA A 30 3.43 -17.95 2.03
C ALA A 30 3.95 -16.57 2.50
N LYS A 31 4.85 -16.56 3.50
CA LYS A 31 5.52 -15.34 3.98
C LYS A 31 6.39 -14.70 2.88
N ARG A 32 7.15 -15.51 2.13
CA ARG A 32 7.95 -15.03 0.99
C ARG A 32 7.08 -14.46 -0.13
N VAL A 33 5.97 -15.14 -0.46
CA VAL A 33 5.01 -14.66 -1.47
C VAL A 33 4.36 -13.35 -1.04
N TYR A 34 4.01 -13.20 0.25
CA TYR A 34 3.47 -11.96 0.79
C TYR A 34 4.50 -10.81 0.72
N GLN A 35 5.75 -11.07 1.13
CA GLN A 35 6.81 -10.07 1.10
C GLN A 35 7.14 -9.62 -0.34
N GLN A 36 7.09 -10.54 -1.30
CA GLN A 36 7.29 -10.23 -2.72
C GLN A 36 6.18 -9.32 -3.27
N ARG A 37 4.91 -9.58 -2.91
CA ARG A 37 3.79 -8.68 -3.26
C ARG A 37 3.95 -7.30 -2.65
N LEU A 38 4.33 -7.23 -1.38
CA LEU A 38 4.54 -5.96 -0.70
C LEU A 38 5.64 -5.11 -1.38
N SER A 39 6.74 -5.72 -1.80
CA SER A 39 7.80 -5.00 -2.55
C SER A 39 7.28 -4.47 -3.89
N GLN A 40 6.48 -5.24 -4.62
CA GLN A 40 5.89 -4.78 -5.89
C GLN A 40 4.94 -3.60 -5.69
N ASP A 41 4.13 -3.64 -4.63
CA ASP A 41 3.21 -2.54 -4.31
C ASP A 41 3.96 -1.25 -3.92
N ILE A 42 5.08 -1.36 -3.21
CA ILE A 42 5.92 -0.22 -2.84
C ILE A 42 6.53 0.42 -4.10
N GLU A 43 7.11 -0.38 -5.00
CA GLU A 43 7.70 0.13 -6.24
C GLU A 43 6.64 0.81 -7.13
N HIS A 44 5.46 0.21 -7.25
CA HIS A 44 4.36 0.76 -8.04
C HIS A 44 3.87 2.10 -7.46
N ARG A 45 3.70 2.20 -6.14
CA ARG A 45 3.30 3.46 -5.47
C ARG A 45 4.36 4.55 -5.62
N GLN A 46 5.64 4.21 -5.54
CA GLN A 46 6.73 5.18 -5.76
C GLN A 46 6.76 5.70 -7.20
N ALA A 47 6.54 4.83 -8.19
CA ALA A 47 6.45 5.22 -9.60
C ALA A 47 5.26 6.17 -9.85
N MET A 48 4.09 5.87 -9.28
CA MET A 48 2.90 6.72 -9.36
C MET A 48 3.11 8.08 -8.67
N ASN A 49 3.73 8.10 -7.49
CA ASN A 49 3.99 9.33 -6.75
C ASN A 49 4.94 10.27 -7.52
N LYS A 50 5.94 9.72 -8.22
CA LYS A 50 6.86 10.50 -9.06
C LYS A 50 6.18 11.16 -10.26
N GLN A 51 5.16 10.51 -10.84
CA GLN A 51 4.36 11.09 -11.91
C GLN A 51 3.40 12.18 -11.39
N ASN A 52 2.73 11.91 -10.27
CA ASN A 52 1.78 12.86 -9.67
C ASN A 52 2.46 14.16 -9.23
N ALA A 53 3.71 14.11 -8.77
CA ALA A 53 4.46 15.31 -8.39
C ALA A 53 4.57 16.34 -9.54
N LYS A 54 4.72 15.89 -10.80
CA LYS A 54 4.77 16.80 -11.96
C LYS A 54 3.43 17.50 -12.19
N VAL A 55 2.33 16.76 -12.08
CA VAL A 55 0.97 17.30 -12.24
C VAL A 55 0.67 18.30 -11.13
N GLN A 56 1.07 18.00 -9.89
CA GLN A 56 0.93 18.93 -8.77
C GLN A 56 1.71 20.24 -9.01
N LEU A 57 2.95 20.16 -9.51
CA LEU A 57 3.74 21.36 -9.84
C LEU A 57 3.07 22.24 -10.90
N ILE A 58 2.53 21.64 -11.96
CA ILE A 58 1.79 22.39 -13.00
C ILE A 58 0.60 23.11 -12.38
N TRP A 59 -0.17 22.41 -11.53
CA TRP A 59 -1.33 23.00 -10.86
C TRP A 59 -0.95 24.15 -9.91
N PHE A 60 0.16 24.01 -9.18
CA PHE A 60 0.70 25.09 -8.34
C PHE A 60 1.08 26.33 -9.15
N VAL A 61 1.72 26.17 -10.32
CA VAL A 61 2.08 27.31 -11.19
C VAL A 61 0.82 28.05 -11.65
N ILE A 62 -0.21 27.32 -12.10
CA ILE A 62 -1.49 27.92 -12.51
C ILE A 62 -2.11 28.70 -11.33
N PHE A 63 -2.09 28.11 -10.15
CA PHE A 63 -2.65 28.72 -8.94
C PHE A 63 -1.94 30.03 -8.59
N VAL A 64 -0.60 30.05 -8.65
CA VAL A 64 0.21 31.26 -8.42
C VAL A 64 -0.10 32.35 -9.45
N VAL A 65 -0.23 31.99 -10.73
CA VAL A 65 -0.57 32.95 -11.80
C VAL A 65 -1.94 33.57 -11.58
N VAL A 66 -2.95 32.75 -11.24
CA VAL A 66 -4.32 33.24 -10.98
C VAL A 66 -4.35 34.15 -9.76
N ILE A 67 -3.73 33.74 -8.64
CA ILE A 67 -3.66 34.56 -7.43
C ILE A 67 -2.91 35.87 -7.70
N GLY A 68 -1.76 35.80 -8.37
CA GLY A 68 -0.99 36.98 -8.73
C GLY A 68 -1.78 37.97 -9.58
N GLY A 69 -2.52 37.47 -10.58
CA GLY A 69 -3.40 38.29 -11.41
C GLY A 69 -4.55 38.94 -10.62
N LEU A 70 -5.18 38.19 -9.72
CA LEU A 70 -6.24 38.73 -8.85
C LEU A 70 -5.72 39.80 -7.88
N LEU A 71 -4.53 39.60 -7.32
CA LEU A 71 -3.89 40.59 -6.45
C LEU A 71 -3.51 41.86 -7.23
N TRP A 72 -3.04 41.72 -8.47
CA TRP A 72 -2.74 42.85 -9.35
C TRP A 72 -4.00 43.64 -9.74
N TRP A 73 -5.13 42.97 -9.99
CA TRP A 73 -6.39 43.66 -10.33
C TRP A 73 -6.97 44.44 -9.15
N LYS A 74 -6.71 44.00 -7.92
CA LYS A 74 -7.22 44.63 -6.71
C LYS A 74 -6.44 45.90 -6.32
N ASN A 75 -5.16 46.02 -6.73
CA ASN A 75 -4.27 47.13 -6.38
C ASN A 75 -4.21 48.19 -7.48
#